data_AF-A0A4P7KZD7-F1
#
_entry.id   AF-A0A4P7KZD7-F1
#
_cell.length_a   1.000
_cell.length_b   1.000
_cell.length_c   1.000
_cell.angle_alpha   90.00
_cell.angle_beta   90.00
_cell.angle_gamma   90.00
#
_symmetry.space_group_name_H-M   'P 1'
#
loop_
_entity.id
_entity.type
_entity.pdbx_description
1 polymer ?
#
loop_
_entity_poly.entity_id
_entity_poly.type
_entity_poly.pdbx_seq_one_letter_code
_entity_poly.pdbx_strand_id
1 'polypeptide(L)' 'MFQRWHSKKMNKDYLKVEYIYQSINQLRNGTALTWSNPPKQVTLALKNCPIDGNGLCHWDDFEKSMQQALKNKLFVD' A
#
# COMPACT_ATOMS: atom_id res chain seq x y z
N MET A 1 -1.89 -4.40 -2.44
CA MET A 1 -3.16 -4.14 -1.75
C MET A 1 -3.19 -2.68 -1.34
N PHE A 2 -4.24 -1.94 -1.73
CA PHE A 2 -4.47 -0.57 -1.27
C PHE A 2 -5.48 -0.59 -0.13
N GLN A 3 -5.20 0.13 0.95
CA GLN A 3 -6.04 0.19 2.15
C GLN A 3 -6.27 1.65 2.53
N ARG A 4 -7.53 2.03 2.75
CA ARG A 4 -7.89 3.33 3.32
C ARG A 4 -8.20 3.17 4.81
N TRP A 5 -7.48 3.91 5.63
CA TRP A 5 -7.58 3.88 7.08
C TRP A 5 -8.14 5.20 7.60
N HIS A 6 -9.19 5.16 8.41
CA HIS A 6 -9.75 6.34 9.05
C HIS A 6 -9.32 6.42 10.52
N SER A 7 -8.62 7.50 10.88
CA SER A 7 -8.26 7.79 12.27
C SER A 7 -9.39 8.55 12.96
N LYS A 8 -10.13 7.88 13.85
CA LYS A 8 -11.18 8.53 14.67
C LYS A 8 -10.63 9.66 15.55
N LYS A 9 -9.39 9.51 16.05
CA LYS A 9 -8.75 10.50 16.93
C LYS A 9 -8.45 11.81 16.20
N MET A 10 -7.93 11.71 14.98
CA MET A 10 -7.51 12.87 14.19
C MET A 10 -8.60 13.32 13.20
N ASN A 11 -9.66 12.52 13.03
CA ASN A 11 -10.66 12.64 11.98
C ASN A 11 -10.04 12.82 10.58
N LYS A 12 -9.05 11.98 10.27
CA LYS A 12 -8.27 12.02 9.02
C LYS A 12 -8.14 10.64 8.40
N ASP A 13 -8.06 10.61 7.08
CA ASP A 13 -7.83 9.40 6.31
C ASP A 13 -6.36 9.25 5.89
N TYR A 14 -5.96 7.99 5.77
CA TYR A 14 -4.62 7.58 5.41
C TYR A 14 -4.66 6.42 4.41
N LEU A 15 -3.63 6.36 3.57
CA LEU A 15 -3.35 5.23 2.71
C LEU A 15 -2.30 4.31 3.34
N LYS A 16 -2.52 3.00 3.30
CA LYS A 16 -1.46 1.98 3.40
C LYS A 16 -1.42 1.17 2.12
N VAL A 17 -0.22 0.89 1.61
CA VAL A 17 -0.04 -0.01 0.46
C VAL A 17 0.87 -1.15 0.87
N GLU A 18 0.40 -2.37 0.66
CA GLU A 18 1.16 -3.58 0.98
C GLU A 18 1.29 -4.49 -0.24
N TYR A 19 2.51 -4.93 -0.53
CA TYR A 19 2.77 -6.03 -1.44
C TYR A 19 2.72 -7.34 -0.65
N ILE A 20 1.66 -8.11 -0.88
CA ILE A 20 1.38 -9.37 -0.18
C ILE A 20 1.60 -10.51 -1.17
N TYR A 21 2.50 -11.44 -0.85
CA TYR A 21 2.90 -12.50 -1.77
C TYR A 21 3.34 -13.77 -1.02
N GLN A 22 3.22 -14.91 -1.69
CA GLN A 22 3.76 -16.17 -1.18
C GLN A 22 5.25 -16.28 -1.50
N SER A 23 6.02 -16.86 -0.58
CA SER A 23 7.40 -17.25 -0.87
C SER A 23 7.46 -18.40 -1.89
N ILE A 24 8.61 -18.59 -2.52
CA ILE A 24 8.86 -19.71 -3.45
C ILE A 24 8.52 -21.06 -2.78
N ASN A 25 8.88 -21.25 -1.51
CA ASN A 25 8.58 -22.49 -0.78
C ASN A 25 7.07 -22.66 -0.55
N GLN A 26 6.34 -21.61 -0.19
CA GLN A 26 4.89 -21.66 -0.03
C GLN A 26 4.18 -22.02 -1.34
N LEU A 27 4.64 -21.45 -2.46
CA LEU A 27 4.12 -21.78 -3.80
C LEU A 27 4.44 -23.22 -4.20
N ARG A 28 5.72 -23.61 -4.11
CA ARG A 28 6.20 -24.95 -4.51
C ARG A 28 5.52 -26.06 -3.72
N ASN A 29 5.30 -25.86 -2.42
CA ASN A 29 4.77 -26.87 -1.53
C ASN A 29 3.24 -26.78 -1.35
N GLY A 30 2.55 -25.86 -2.02
CA GLY A 30 1.11 -25.64 -1.85
C GLY A 30 0.73 -25.35 -0.39
N THR A 31 1.60 -24.66 0.36
CA THR A 31 1.43 -24.50 1.80
C THR A 31 0.22 -23.62 2.11
N ALA A 32 -0.68 -24.11 2.96
CA ALA A 32 -1.85 -23.35 3.42
C ALA A 32 -1.42 -22.06 4.14
N LEU A 33 -2.07 -20.95 3.78
CA LEU A 33 -1.82 -19.65 4.39
C LEU A 33 -2.80 -19.42 5.55
N THR A 34 -2.24 -19.15 6.72
CA THR A 34 -3.00 -18.92 7.97
C THR A 34 -2.38 -17.76 8.73
N TRP A 35 -2.97 -17.37 9.87
CA TRP A 35 -2.35 -16.38 10.75
C TRP A 35 -0.98 -16.82 11.31
N SER A 36 -0.79 -18.12 11.58
CA SER A 36 0.48 -18.67 12.04
C SER A 36 1.49 -18.93 10.91
N ASN A 37 1.01 -19.05 9.66
CA ASN A 37 1.84 -19.15 8.46
C ASN A 37 1.38 -18.13 7.41
N PRO A 38 1.63 -16.82 7.63
CA PRO A 38 1.14 -15.81 6.73
C PRO A 38 1.94 -15.76 5.43
N PRO A 39 1.38 -15.18 4.35
CA PRO A 39 2.19 -14.75 3.23
C PRO A 39 3.20 -13.69 3.65
N LYS A 40 4.22 -13.47 2.84
CA LYS A 40 5.11 -12.31 2.99
C LYS A 40 4.33 -11.04 2.73
N GLN A 41 4.66 -9.99 3.48
CA GLN A 41 4.05 -8.67 3.37
C GLN A 41 5.17 -7.63 3.43
N VAL A 42 5.14 -6.67 2.49
CA VAL A 42 6.09 -5.57 2.44
C VAL A 42 5.29 -4.29 2.28
N THR A 43 5.51 -3.32 3.17
CA THR A 43 4.90 -1.99 3.04
C THR A 43 5.60 -1.19 1.95
N LEU A 44 4.83 -0.64 1.03
CA LEU A 44 5.31 0.18 -0.07
C LEU A 44 5.10 1.67 0.25
N ALA A 45 6.00 2.51 -0.25
CA ALA A 45 5.87 3.96 -0.21
C ALA A 45 5.78 4.50 -1.65
N LEU A 46 4.85 5.43 -1.89
CA LEU A 46 4.82 6.16 -3.16
C LEU A 46 5.78 7.34 -3.06
N LYS A 47 6.50 7.65 -4.14
CA LYS A 47 7.52 8.71 -4.15
C LYS A 47 7.01 10.07 -3.65
N ASN A 48 5.76 10.42 -3.96
CA ASN A 48 5.14 11.70 -3.60
C ASN A 48 4.11 11.56 -2.45
N CYS A 49 4.17 10.46 -1.69
CA CYS A 49 3.28 10.15 -0.58
C CYS A 49 4.12 9.55 0.56
N PRO A 50 4.83 10.37 1.34
CA PRO A 50 5.71 9.88 2.41
C PRO A 50 4.90 9.11 3.45
N ILE A 51 5.47 8.00 3.92
CA ILE A 51 4.86 7.15 4.95
C ILE A 51 5.45 7.45 6.33
N ASP A 52 4.62 7.33 7.37
CA ASP A 52 5.06 7.39 8.77
C ASP A 52 5.67 6.06 9.26
N GLY A 53 6.01 5.97 10.55
CA GLY A 53 6.51 4.75 11.18
C GLY A 53 5.53 3.56 11.17
N ASN A 54 4.25 3.80 10.87
CA ASN A 54 3.23 2.77 10.71
C ASN A 54 2.99 2.39 9.24
N GLY A 55 3.73 3.02 8.32
CA GLY A 55 3.55 2.81 6.89
C GLY A 55 2.36 3.55 6.29
N LEU A 56 1.83 4.56 6.97
CA LEU A 56 0.66 5.34 6.55
C LEU A 56 1.09 6.61 5.84
N CYS A 57 0.52 6.86 4.65
CA CYS A 57 0.58 8.16 3.98
C CYS A 57 -0.74 8.93 4.19
N HIS A 58 -0.69 10.26 4.29
CA HIS A 58 -1.90 11.08 4.30
C HIS A 58 -2.71 10.93 3.00
N TRP A 59 -4.04 10.84 3.14
CA TRP A 59 -4.93 10.65 2.00
C TRP A 59 -4.83 11.80 0.97
N ASP A 60 -4.74 13.05 1.43
CA ASP A 60 -4.63 14.22 0.53
C ASP A 60 -3.36 14.18 -0.33
N ASP A 61 -2.25 13.65 0.20
CA ASP A 61 -1.00 13.52 -0.55
C ASP A 61 -1.05 12.35 -1.54
N PHE A 62 -1.79 11.29 -1.20
CA PHE A 62 -2.12 10.23 -2.14
C PHE A 62 -2.97 10.74 -3.31
N GLU A 63 -4.03 11.51 -3.03
CA GLU A 63 -4.89 12.07 -4.08
C GLU A 63 -4.09 12.96 -5.03
N LYS A 64 -3.23 13.85 -4.50
CA LYS A 64 -2.31 14.65 -5.32
C LYS A 64 -1.38 13.78 -6.16
N SER A 65 -0.79 12.74 -5.57
CA SER A 65 0.10 11.81 -6.27
C SER A 65 -0.61 11.12 -7.44
N MET A 66 -1.85 10.69 -7.25
CA MET A 66 -2.65 10.05 -8.29
C MET A 66 -3.06 11.04 -9.39
N GLN A 67 -3.49 12.25 -9.03
CA GLN A 67 -3.80 13.30 -9.99
C GLN A 67 -2.57 13.66 -10.84
N GLN A 68 -1.39 13.75 -10.22
CA GLN A 68 -0.15 13.99 -10.95
C GLN A 68 0.19 12.84 -11.89
N ALA A 69 0.06 11.59 -11.45
CA ALA A 69 0.29 10.41 -12.29
C ALA A 69 -0.65 10.37 -13.50
N LEU A 70 -1.94 10.71 -13.31
CA LEU A 70 -2.92 10.78 -14.40
C LEU A 70 -2.62 11.91 -15.39
N LYS A 71 -2.22 13.10 -14.89
CA LYS A 71 -1.78 14.21 -15.75
C LYS A 71 -0.56 13.83 -16.57
N ASN A 72 0.46 13.23 -15.94
CA ASN A 72 1.68 12.82 -16.64
C ASN A 72 1.40 11.79 -17.74
N LYS A 73 0.39 10.93 -17.58
CA LYS A 73 -0.01 9.98 -18.62
C LYS A 73 -0.58 10.69 -19.86
N LEU A 74 -1.29 11.81 -19.70
CA LEU A 74 -1.84 12.59 -20.81
C LEU A 74 -0.78 13.35 -21.64
N PHE A 75 0.49 13.38 -21.21
CA PHE A 75 1.59 14.05 -21.90
C PHE A 75 2.64 13.07 -22.47
N VAL A 76 2.37 11.75 -22.39
CA VAL A 76 3.24 10.69 -22.94
C VAL A 76 2.56 9.96 -24.11
N ASP A 77 1.37 10.42 -24.51
CA ASP A 77 0.62 9.94 -25.68
C ASP A 77 0.79 10.92 -26.86
#